data_AF-A0A5E4MPF0-F1
#
_entry.id   AF-A0A5E4MPF0-F1
#
_cell.length_a   1.000
_cell.length_b   1.000
_cell.length_c   1.000
_cell.angle_alpha   90.00
_cell.angle_beta   90.00
_cell.angle_gamma   90.00
#
_symmetry.space_group_name_H-M   'P 1'
#
loop_
_entity.id
_entity.type
_entity.pdbx_description
1 polymer ?
#
loop_
_entity_poly.entity_id
_entity_poly.type
_entity_poly.pdbx_seq_one_letter_code
_entity_poly.pdbx_strand_id
1 'polypeptide(L)'
;MGAGAAGAPVARRLAEVPEWNILLLEAGGEESLINSFPAIAHYLQFTDYDWAYRTDKEPHACKGHTEKVYFWPAGKTLGDSTIINDMYTRGNVRDFDWLAYAGNLGWSYGDVLLYFMKNEDVKVPELKRSRYHGVGGPLSINHPSYKSKLIVAFLET
;
A
#
# COMPACT_ATOMS: atom_id res chain seq x y z
N MET A 1 -8.27 -12.33 9.87
CA MET A 1 -9.10 -11.11 9.77
C MET A 1 -8.16 -9.95 10.02
N GLY A 2 -8.08 -8.99 9.10
CA GLY A 2 -7.17 -7.85 9.23
C GLY A 2 -7.71 -6.64 8.47
N ALA A 3 -7.57 -5.47 9.05
CA ALA A 3 -8.05 -4.19 8.56
C ALA A 3 -6.97 -3.44 7.75
N GLY A 4 -6.20 -4.20 6.96
CA GLY A 4 -5.11 -3.67 6.14
C GLY A 4 -5.52 -3.18 4.76
N ALA A 5 -4.53 -3.00 3.89
CA ALA A 5 -4.68 -2.44 2.54
C ALA A 5 -5.77 -3.09 1.67
N ALA A 6 -6.02 -4.39 1.84
CA ALA A 6 -7.09 -5.10 1.14
C ALA A 6 -8.36 -5.26 1.99
N GLY A 7 -8.20 -5.52 3.30
CA GLY A 7 -9.32 -5.83 4.20
C GLY A 7 -10.22 -4.61 4.46
N ALA A 8 -9.63 -3.44 4.69
CA ALA A 8 -10.39 -2.23 4.96
C ALA A 8 -11.25 -1.77 3.76
N PRO A 9 -10.74 -1.72 2.51
CA PRO A 9 -11.58 -1.43 1.35
C PRO A 9 -12.71 -2.42 1.13
N VAL A 10 -12.46 -3.73 1.33
CA VAL A 10 -13.50 -4.75 1.22
C VAL A 10 -14.59 -4.52 2.25
N ALA A 11 -14.23 -4.39 3.53
CA ALA A 11 -15.20 -4.13 4.60
C ALA A 11 -16.02 -2.86 4.34
N ARG A 12 -15.38 -1.78 3.89
CA ARG A 12 -16.06 -0.53 3.50
C ARG A 12 -17.08 -0.75 2.39
N ARG A 13 -16.73 -1.48 1.33
CA ARG A 13 -17.63 -1.72 0.19
C ARG A 13 -18.80 -2.63 0.56
N LEU A 14 -18.56 -3.65 1.38
CA LEU A 14 -19.65 -4.50 1.89
C LEU A 14 -20.61 -3.69 2.77
N ALA A 15 -20.09 -2.74 3.56
CA ALA A 15 -20.88 -1.85 4.40
C ALA A 15 -21.69 -0.79 3.62
N GLU A 16 -21.49 -0.65 2.30
CA GLU A 16 -22.35 0.18 1.44
C GLU A 16 -23.74 -0.46 1.23
N VAL A 17 -23.91 -1.75 1.55
CA VAL A 17 -25.18 -2.48 1.50
C VAL A 17 -25.89 -2.35 2.86
N PRO A 18 -26.99 -1.57 2.98
CA PRO A 18 -27.59 -1.23 4.27
C PRO A 18 -28.11 -2.43 5.07
N GLU A 19 -28.41 -3.54 4.40
CA GLU A 19 -28.94 -4.76 5.01
C GLU A 19 -27.87 -5.61 5.69
N TRP A 20 -26.58 -5.33 5.45
CA TRP A 20 -25.48 -6.17 5.90
C TRP A 20 -24.81 -5.59 7.16
N ASN A 21 -24.55 -6.47 8.13
CA ASN A 21 -23.76 -6.14 9.32
C ASN A 21 -22.34 -6.64 9.14
N ILE A 22 -21.36 -5.74 9.11
CA ILE A 22 -19.96 -6.07 8.82
C ILE A 22 -19.13 -5.96 10.11
N LEU A 23 -18.47 -7.05 10.48
CA LEU A 23 -17.47 -7.07 11.55
C LEU A 23 -16.07 -7.18 10.93
N LEU A 24 -15.23 -6.19 11.19
CA LEU A 24 -13.82 -6.20 10.82
C LEU A 24 -12.98 -6.38 12.09
N LEU A 25 -12.15 -7.43 12.13
CA LEU A 25 -11.24 -7.68 13.23
C LEU A 25 -9.81 -7.36 12.79
N GLU A 26 -9.08 -6.68 13.67
CA GLU A 26 -7.68 -6.33 13.53
C GLU A 26 -6.95 -6.75 14.81
N ALA A 27 -5.74 -7.29 14.66
CA ALA A 27 -4.94 -7.76 15.80
C ALA A 27 -4.08 -6.66 16.41
N GLY A 28 -3.80 -5.61 15.64
CA GLY A 28 -3.06 -4.44 16.08
C GLY A 28 -3.89 -3.43 16.87
N GLY A 29 -3.19 -2.38 17.32
CA GLY A 29 -3.79 -1.25 18.01
C GLY A 29 -4.49 -0.26 17.07
N GLU A 30 -5.19 0.70 17.66
CA GLU A 30 -5.80 1.82 16.95
C GLU A 30 -4.76 2.76 16.34
N GLU A 31 -5.21 3.55 15.38
CA GLU A 31 -4.41 4.62 14.78
C GLU A 31 -4.08 5.71 15.82
N SER A 32 -2.88 6.29 15.75
CA SER A 32 -2.47 7.39 16.64
C SER A 32 -1.98 8.57 15.84
N LEU A 33 -1.95 9.78 16.41
CA LEU A 33 -1.46 10.95 15.69
C LEU A 33 -0.03 10.75 15.12
N ILE A 34 0.81 10.00 15.83
CA ILE A 34 2.19 9.71 15.45
C ILE A 34 2.22 9.01 14.09
N ASN A 35 1.37 8.01 13.87
CA ASN A 35 1.42 7.20 12.65
C ASN A 35 0.81 7.89 11.41
N SER A 36 0.22 9.07 11.58
CA SER A 36 -0.26 9.92 10.50
C SER A 36 0.85 10.74 9.82
N PHE A 37 2.06 10.80 10.39
CA PHE A 37 3.19 11.51 9.83
C PHE A 37 4.02 10.59 8.91
N PRO A 38 4.03 10.82 7.59
CA PRO A 38 4.71 9.89 6.66
C PRO A 38 6.22 9.79 6.92
N ALA A 39 6.86 10.90 7.30
CA ALA A 39 8.29 10.98 7.55
C ALA A 39 8.82 10.06 8.66
N ILE A 40 7.93 9.48 9.47
CA ILE A 40 8.32 8.55 10.53
C ILE A 40 7.94 7.09 10.26
N ALA A 41 7.29 6.78 9.13
CA ALA A 41 6.78 5.45 8.80
C ALA A 41 7.86 4.36 8.95
N HIS A 42 9.08 4.65 8.52
CA HIS A 42 10.21 3.73 8.66
C HIS A 42 10.67 3.48 10.10
N TYR A 43 10.45 4.41 11.03
CA TYR A 43 10.76 4.19 12.45
C TYR A 43 9.71 3.33 13.14
N LEU A 44 8.45 3.39 12.69
CA LEU A 44 7.37 2.57 13.22
C LEU A 44 7.61 1.07 13.03
N GLN A 45 8.40 0.70 12.02
CA GLN A 45 8.85 -0.68 11.80
C GLN A 45 9.59 -1.27 13.01
N PHE A 46 10.13 -0.45 13.92
CA PHE A 46 10.87 -0.93 15.10
C PHE A 46 10.09 -0.76 16.41
N THR A 47 8.76 -0.77 16.33
CA THR A 47 7.85 -0.53 17.47
C THR A 47 6.73 -1.58 17.51
N ASP A 48 5.80 -1.45 18.45
CA ASP A 48 4.64 -2.34 18.56
C ASP A 48 3.64 -2.23 17.38
N TYR A 49 3.85 -1.26 16.47
CA TYR A 49 3.14 -1.16 15.19
C TYR A 49 3.62 -2.19 14.15
N ASP A 50 4.63 -3.01 14.47
CA ASP A 50 5.20 -4.01 13.58
C ASP A 50 5.08 -5.42 14.19
N TRP A 51 4.79 -6.41 13.34
CA TRP A 51 4.81 -7.82 13.74
C TRP A 51 6.23 -8.34 14.00
N ALA A 52 7.25 -7.64 13.53
CA ALA A 52 8.66 -7.94 13.71
C ALA A 52 9.07 -9.33 13.24
N TYR A 53 8.52 -9.77 12.11
CA TYR A 53 8.88 -11.06 11.53
C TYR A 53 10.36 -11.11 11.16
N ARG A 54 10.92 -12.31 11.24
CA ARG A 54 12.27 -12.61 10.80
C ARG A 54 12.21 -13.79 9.83
N THR A 55 13.01 -13.70 8.79
CA THR A 55 13.15 -14.82 7.86
C THR A 55 13.94 -15.94 8.50
N ASP A 56 13.74 -17.16 8.02
CA ASP A 56 14.70 -18.23 8.23
C ASP A 56 16.04 -17.90 7.55
N LYS A 57 17.08 -18.62 7.94
CA LYS A 57 18.41 -18.49 7.33
C LYS A 57 18.38 -19.07 5.92
N GLU A 58 18.75 -18.25 4.96
CA GLU A 58 18.86 -18.64 3.55
C GLU A 58 20.34 -18.67 3.14
N PRO A 59 20.89 -19.82 2.69
CA PRO A 59 22.32 -19.96 2.33
C PRO A 59 22.85 -18.90 1.37
N HIS A 60 22.00 -18.40 0.47
CA HIS A 60 22.40 -17.47 -0.60
C HIS A 60 21.98 -16.01 -0.36
N ALA A 61 21.34 -15.68 0.76
CA ALA A 61 20.87 -14.33 1.07
C ALA A 61 21.44 -13.79 2.41
N CYS A 62 21.17 -12.52 2.69
CA CYS A 62 21.36 -11.89 4.01
C CYS A 62 22.78 -11.99 4.61
N LYS A 63 23.81 -12.17 3.79
CA LYS A 63 25.19 -12.42 4.25
C LYS A 63 25.78 -11.29 5.11
N GLY A 64 25.29 -10.06 4.94
CA GLY A 64 25.69 -8.90 5.74
C GLY A 64 24.83 -8.62 6.98
N HIS A 65 23.78 -9.42 7.22
CA HIS A 65 22.90 -9.24 8.37
C HIS A 65 23.38 -10.04 9.59
N THR A 66 23.11 -9.52 10.79
CA THR A 66 23.28 -10.25 12.05
C THR A 66 22.53 -11.58 11.98
N GLU A 67 23.19 -12.67 12.38
CA GLU A 67 22.67 -14.04 12.31
C GLU A 67 22.28 -14.54 10.90
N LYS A 68 22.58 -13.77 9.83
CA LYS A 68 22.19 -14.07 8.44
C LYS A 68 20.68 -14.21 8.23
N VAL A 69 19.89 -13.45 9.01
CA VAL A 69 18.44 -13.38 8.89
C VAL A 69 18.01 -11.97 8.49
N TYR A 70 16.92 -11.85 7.74
CA TYR A 70 16.35 -10.56 7.38
C TYR A 70 15.23 -10.18 8.34
N PHE A 71 15.18 -8.89 8.65
CA PHE A 71 14.06 -8.29 9.37
C PHE A 71 12.95 -7.96 8.37
N TRP A 72 11.78 -8.59 8.51
CA TRP A 72 10.67 -8.49 7.56
C TRP A 72 9.51 -7.72 8.21
N PRO A 73 9.47 -6.39 8.09
CA PRO A 73 8.43 -5.59 8.72
C PRO A 73 7.07 -5.88 8.07
N ALA A 74 6.05 -6.00 8.91
CA ALA A 74 4.65 -6.14 8.55
C ALA A 74 3.79 -5.39 9.58
N GLY A 75 2.91 -4.51 9.10
CA GLY A 75 2.14 -3.63 9.97
C GLY A 75 1.18 -4.38 10.91
N LYS A 76 1.09 -3.91 12.15
CA LYS A 76 0.24 -4.46 13.20
C LYS A 76 -0.60 -3.35 13.82
N THR A 77 -1.52 -2.82 13.04
CA THR A 77 -2.46 -1.74 13.43
C THR A 77 -3.58 -1.64 12.40
N LEU A 78 -4.61 -0.85 12.68
CA LEU A 78 -5.61 -0.47 11.68
C LEU A 78 -4.90 0.17 10.47
N GLY A 79 -5.09 -0.34 9.25
CA GLY A 79 -4.32 0.05 8.07
C GLY A 79 -3.15 -0.89 7.74
N ASP A 80 -2.70 -1.72 8.69
CA ASP A 80 -1.62 -2.71 8.51
C ASP A 80 -0.39 -2.02 7.89
N SER A 81 0.18 -2.61 6.85
CA SER A 81 1.45 -2.21 6.27
C SER A 81 1.36 -0.89 5.51
N THR A 82 0.16 -0.32 5.32
CA THR A 82 0.03 1.03 4.73
C THR A 82 0.54 2.12 5.66
N ILE A 83 0.57 1.87 6.97
CA ILE A 83 1.04 2.85 7.97
C ILE A 83 2.58 2.88 8.07
N ILE A 84 3.24 1.80 7.68
CA ILE A 84 4.70 1.67 7.70
C ILE A 84 5.33 1.72 6.30
N ASN A 85 4.55 2.16 5.31
CA ASN A 85 4.95 2.35 3.92
C ASN A 85 4.69 3.82 3.50
N ASP A 86 5.41 4.29 2.49
CA ASP A 86 5.51 5.72 2.18
C ASP A 86 5.28 6.04 0.68
N MET A 87 4.87 5.04 -0.12
CA MET A 87 4.80 5.22 -1.58
C MET A 87 3.60 4.55 -2.24
N TYR A 88 3.02 5.28 -3.20
CA TYR A 88 1.98 4.79 -4.09
C TYR A 88 2.54 4.54 -5.50
N THR A 89 2.37 3.33 -6.00
CA THR A 89 2.64 2.96 -7.39
C THR A 89 1.61 1.95 -7.87
N ARG A 90 1.47 1.81 -9.18
CA ARG A 90 0.65 0.76 -9.80
C ARG A 90 1.54 -0.33 -10.38
N GLY A 91 1.03 -1.56 -10.40
CA GLY A 91 1.68 -2.66 -11.10
C GLY A 91 1.72 -2.45 -12.61
N ASN A 92 2.61 -3.16 -13.29
CA ASN A 92 2.74 -3.07 -14.74
C ASN A 92 1.56 -3.76 -15.44
N VAL A 93 1.19 -3.27 -16.61
CA VAL A 93 0.14 -3.88 -17.47
C VAL A 93 0.38 -5.38 -17.66
N ARG A 94 1.64 -5.77 -17.92
CA ARG A 94 2.02 -7.16 -18.15
C ARG A 94 1.79 -8.06 -16.95
N ASP A 95 1.89 -7.53 -15.74
CA ASP A 95 1.70 -8.33 -14.51
C ASP A 95 0.25 -8.81 -14.42
N PHE A 96 -0.71 -7.93 -14.73
CA PHE A 96 -2.14 -8.23 -14.71
C PHE A 96 -2.57 -9.09 -15.91
N ASP A 97 -2.11 -8.74 -17.10
CA ASP A 97 -2.43 -9.52 -18.31
C ASP A 97 -1.87 -10.95 -18.22
N TRP A 98 -0.72 -11.13 -17.56
CA TRP A 98 -0.19 -12.46 -17.26
C TRP A 98 -1.09 -13.25 -16.31
N LEU A 99 -1.65 -12.62 -15.27
CA LEU A 99 -2.61 -13.28 -14.37
C LEU A 99 -3.85 -13.73 -15.12
N ALA A 100 -4.39 -12.89 -16.00
CA ALA A 100 -5.52 -13.24 -16.85
C ALA A 100 -5.19 -14.40 -17.81
N TYR A 101 -4.00 -14.35 -18.43
CA TYR A 101 -3.51 -15.44 -19.29
C TYR A 101 -3.35 -16.77 -18.53
N ALA A 102 -2.96 -16.72 -17.26
CA ALA A 102 -2.86 -17.89 -16.39
C ALA A 102 -4.22 -18.46 -15.94
N GLY A 103 -5.34 -17.93 -16.46
CA GLY A 103 -6.70 -18.42 -16.20
C GLY A 103 -7.51 -17.62 -15.19
N ASN A 104 -6.96 -16.52 -14.65
CA ASN A 104 -7.68 -15.65 -13.71
C ASN A 104 -8.51 -14.61 -14.47
N LEU A 105 -9.66 -15.04 -15.01
CA LEU A 105 -10.58 -14.16 -15.73
C LEU A 105 -10.98 -12.95 -14.87
N GLY A 106 -11.03 -11.76 -15.47
CA GLY A 106 -11.32 -10.50 -14.76
C GLY A 106 -10.11 -9.84 -14.08
N TRP A 107 -8.91 -10.40 -14.25
CA TRP A 107 -7.65 -9.82 -13.72
C TRP A 107 -6.76 -9.17 -14.78
N SER A 108 -7.25 -8.97 -16.01
CA SER A 108 -6.47 -8.23 -17.01
C SER A 108 -6.31 -6.78 -16.58
N TYR A 109 -5.32 -6.07 -17.12
CA TYR A 109 -5.11 -4.66 -16.73
C TYR A 109 -6.35 -3.81 -17.03
N GLY A 110 -7.04 -4.10 -18.14
CA GLY A 110 -8.28 -3.42 -18.51
C GLY A 110 -9.39 -3.61 -17.48
N ASP A 111 -9.51 -4.81 -16.91
CA ASP A 111 -10.52 -5.13 -15.89
C ASP A 111 -10.21 -4.41 -14.57
N VAL A 112 -8.95 -4.42 -14.14
CA VAL A 112 -8.55 -3.84 -12.84
C VAL A 112 -8.40 -2.33 -12.86
N LEU A 113 -8.17 -1.72 -14.04
CA LEU A 113 -7.99 -0.26 -14.17
C LEU A 113 -9.17 0.53 -13.60
N LEU A 114 -10.39 0.03 -13.81
CA LEU A 114 -11.60 0.63 -13.26
C LEU A 114 -11.53 0.72 -11.72
N TYR A 115 -11.03 -0.33 -11.07
CA TYR A 115 -10.93 -0.37 -9.60
C TYR A 115 -9.81 0.52 -9.07
N PHE A 116 -8.69 0.63 -9.79
CA PHE A 116 -7.68 1.65 -9.47
C PHE A 116 -8.30 3.04 -9.52
N MET A 117 -8.98 3.38 -10.62
CA MET A 117 -9.62 4.70 -10.75
C MET A 117 -10.71 4.93 -9.69
N LYS A 118 -11.48 3.90 -9.32
CA LYS A 118 -12.51 4.02 -8.27
C LYS A 118 -11.90 4.26 -6.87
N ASN A 119 -10.69 3.79 -6.62
CA ASN A 119 -10.02 3.95 -5.33
C ASN A 119 -9.32 5.31 -5.19
N GLU A 120 -8.88 5.90 -6.30
CA GLU A 120 -8.02 7.09 -6.30
C GLU A 120 -8.77 8.42 -6.22
N ASP A 121 -8.15 9.36 -5.53
CA ASP A 121 -8.47 10.78 -5.57
C ASP A 121 -7.19 11.59 -5.86
N VAL A 122 -6.87 11.68 -7.15
CA VAL A 122 -5.65 12.36 -7.59
C VAL A 122 -5.78 13.88 -7.45
N LYS A 123 -4.86 14.46 -6.68
CA LYS A 123 -4.76 15.91 -6.46
C LYS A 123 -3.81 16.60 -7.45
N VAL A 124 -2.96 15.82 -8.12
CA VAL A 124 -1.98 16.26 -9.11
C VAL A 124 -2.66 16.82 -10.38
N PRO A 125 -2.56 18.13 -10.69
CA PRO A 125 -3.31 18.76 -11.78
C PRO A 125 -3.14 18.11 -13.16
N GLU A 126 -1.91 17.75 -13.52
CA GLU A 126 -1.57 17.14 -14.80
C GLU A 126 -2.17 15.74 -14.99
N LEU A 127 -2.45 15.04 -13.89
CA LEU A 127 -3.00 13.68 -13.90
C LEU A 127 -4.54 13.66 -13.84
N LYS A 128 -5.19 14.75 -13.42
CA LYS A 128 -6.67 14.81 -13.28
C LYS A 128 -7.44 14.55 -14.57
N ARG A 129 -6.84 14.84 -15.72
CA ARG A 129 -7.43 14.61 -17.06
C ARG A 129 -6.92 13.32 -17.72
N SER A 130 -6.09 12.55 -17.03
CA SER A 130 -5.58 11.29 -17.55
C SER A 130 -6.70 10.25 -17.60
N ARG A 131 -6.77 9.49 -18.70
CA ARG A 131 -7.66 8.32 -18.80
C ARG A 131 -7.31 7.21 -17.82
N TYR A 132 -6.15 7.32 -17.16
CA TYR A 132 -5.65 6.31 -16.25
C TYR A 132 -5.92 6.63 -14.79
N HIS A 133 -6.30 7.85 -14.40
CA HIS A 133 -6.40 8.24 -12.99
C HIS A 133 -7.82 8.61 -12.56
N GLY A 134 -8.13 8.32 -11.29
CA GLY A 134 -9.41 8.62 -10.66
C GLY A 134 -9.41 9.93 -9.86
N VAL A 135 -10.59 10.51 -9.69
CA VAL A 135 -10.83 11.65 -8.78
C VAL A 135 -12.07 11.34 -7.94
N GLY A 136 -12.02 11.66 -6.65
CA GLY A 136 -13.14 11.45 -5.72
C GLY A 136 -13.21 10.08 -5.05
N GLY A 137 -12.22 9.22 -5.25
CA GLY A 137 -12.03 8.00 -4.45
C GLY A 137 -11.58 8.29 -3.01
N PRO A 138 -11.48 7.25 -2.15
CA PRO A 138 -11.04 7.42 -0.77
C PRO A 138 -9.54 7.67 -0.60
N LEU A 139 -8.69 7.27 -1.56
CA LEU A 139 -7.24 7.36 -1.44
C LEU A 139 -6.69 8.62 -2.11
N SER A 140 -6.33 9.64 -1.32
CA SER A 140 -5.71 10.87 -1.81
C SER A 140 -4.30 10.60 -2.33
N ILE A 141 -4.01 11.04 -3.56
CA ILE A 141 -2.69 10.91 -4.18
C ILE A 141 -2.17 12.28 -4.58
N ASN A 142 -0.96 12.61 -4.13
CA ASN A 142 -0.30 13.87 -4.45
C ASN A 142 1.22 13.71 -4.58
N HIS A 143 1.86 14.70 -5.17
CA HIS A 143 3.31 14.85 -5.09
C HIS A 143 3.76 15.08 -3.64
N PRO A 144 4.99 14.67 -3.27
CA PRO A 144 5.54 15.01 -1.97
C PRO A 144 5.57 16.53 -1.79
N SER A 145 5.15 16.99 -0.62
CA SER A 145 5.09 18.42 -0.28
C SER A 145 6.49 19.04 -0.18
N TYR A 146 7.46 18.26 0.26
CA TYR A 146 8.87 18.64 0.32
C TYR A 146 9.68 17.96 -0.79
N LYS A 147 10.45 18.73 -1.54
CA LYS A 147 11.35 18.25 -2.60
C LYS A 147 12.78 18.61 -2.25
N SER A 148 13.62 17.60 -2.00
CA SER A 148 15.04 17.81 -1.72
C SER A 148 15.79 18.17 -3.01
N LYS A 149 16.97 18.82 -2.86
CA LYS A 149 17.84 19.12 -4.00
C LYS A 149 18.37 17.88 -4.72
N LEU A 150 18.33 16.72 -4.07
CA LEU A 150 18.74 15.44 -4.67
C LEU A 150 17.84 15.04 -5.84
N ILE A 151 16.57 15.45 -5.84
CA ILE A 151 15.66 15.17 -6.96
C ILE A 151 16.15 15.84 -8.24
N VAL A 152 16.63 17.09 -8.16
CA VAL A 152 17.17 17.79 -9.33
C VAL A 152 18.42 17.09 -9.83
N ALA A 153 19.35 16.78 -8.92
CA ALA A 153 20.58 16.07 -9.28
C ALA A 153 20.32 14.69 -9.90
N PHE A 154 19.29 13.97 -9.45
CA PHE A 154 18.90 12.67 -10.01
C PHE A 154 18.24 12.78 -11.40
N LEU A 155 17.52 13.86 -11.68
CA LEU A 155 16.86 14.06 -12.97
C LEU A 155 17.80 14.59 -14.07
N GLU A 156 18.94 15.18 -13.68
CA GLU A 156 19.94 15.72 -14.60
C GLU A 156 20.98 14.68 -15.09
N THR A 157 20.98 13.47 -14.52
CA THR A 157 21.79 12.32 -15.00
C THR A 157 21.09 11.56 -16.10
#